data_AF-A0A2E2QP81-F1
#
_entry.id   AF-A0A2E2QP81-F1
#
_cell.length_a   1.000
_cell.length_b   1.000
_cell.length_c   1.000
_cell.angle_alpha   90.00
_cell.angle_beta   90.00
_cell.angle_gamma   90.00
#
_symmetry.space_group_name_H-M   'P 1'
#
loop_
_entity.id
_entity.type
_entity.pdbx_description
1 polymer ?
#
loop_
_entity_poly.entity_id
_entity_poly.type
_entity_poly.pdbx_seq_one_letter_code
_entity_poly.pdbx_strand_id
1 'polypeptide(L)' 'MASQSLDKNKRAIAQNLIDTCGLQRAYHAAKQYGWTDIAEEIESEIEKSRSYGRRRTDPPVQH' A
#
# COMPACT_ATOMS: atom_id res chain seq x y z
N MET A 1 26.29 -0.59 -11.89
CA MET A 1 25.14 0.32 -12.11
C MET A 1 23.81 -0.42 -12.35
N ALA A 2 23.70 -1.75 -12.14
CA ALA A 2 22.48 -2.52 -12.49
C ALA A 2 21.42 -2.61 -11.36
N SER A 3 21.79 -2.30 -10.11
CA SER A 3 20.91 -2.49 -8.95
C SER A 3 19.80 -1.44 -8.89
N GLN A 4 20.12 -0.16 -9.14
CA GLN A 4 19.16 0.95 -9.04
C GLN A 4 18.05 0.91 -10.10
N SER A 5 18.33 0.37 -11.29
CA SER A 5 17.33 0.24 -12.35
C SER A 5 16.25 -0.79 -12.01
N LEU A 6 16.63 -1.87 -11.30
CA LEU A 6 15.69 -2.89 -10.85
C LEU A 6 14.75 -2.31 -9.79
N ASP A 7 15.26 -1.53 -8.83
CA ASP A 7 14.43 -0.94 -7.78
C ASP A 7 13.41 0.07 -8.32
N LYS A 8 13.79 0.87 -9.32
CA LYS A 8 12.86 1.77 -10.02
C LYS A 8 11.73 1.00 -10.70
N ASN A 9 12.04 -0.12 -11.36
CA ASN A 9 11.02 -0.94 -12.01
C ASN A 9 10.10 -1.65 -11.01
N LYS A 10 10.64 -2.19 -9.91
CA LYS A 10 9.83 -2.79 -8.83
C LYS A 10 8.85 -1.78 -8.26
N ARG A 11 9.30 -0.56 -7.95
CA ARG A 11 8.45 0.53 -7.45
C ARG A 11 7.37 0.93 -8.45
N ALA A 12 7.70 1.03 -9.74
CA ALA A 12 6.71 1.34 -10.77
C ALA A 12 5.62 0.27 -10.90
N ILE A 13 5.99 -1.02 -10.83
CA ILE A 13 5.02 -2.12 -10.86
C ILE A 13 4.16 -2.11 -9.59
N ALA A 14 4.76 -1.92 -8.42
CA ALA A 14 4.05 -1.83 -7.16
C ALA A 14 3.04 -0.68 -7.16
N GLN A 15 3.43 0.51 -7.66
CA GLN A 15 2.53 1.66 -7.77
C GLN A 15 1.35 1.36 -8.70
N ASN A 16 1.60 0.75 -9.86
CA ASN A 16 0.53 0.36 -10.78
C ASN A 16 -0.45 -0.64 -10.11
N LEU A 17 0.06 -1.60 -9.34
CA LEU A 17 -0.76 -2.53 -8.57
C LEU A 17 -1.59 -1.83 -7.49
N ILE A 18 -1.04 -0.82 -6.81
CA ILE A 18 -1.79 -0.02 -5.83
C ILE A 18 -2.94 0.72 -6.53
N ASP A 19 -2.64 1.38 -7.65
CA ASP A 19 -3.60 2.22 -8.38
C ASP A 19 -4.73 1.39 -9.02
N THR A 20 -4.42 0.19 -9.52
CA THR A 20 -5.38 -0.68 -10.22
C THR A 20 -6.14 -1.63 -9.30
N CYS A 21 -5.46 -2.21 -8.32
CA CYS A 21 -5.95 -3.34 -7.54
C CYS A 21 -6.16 -3.01 -6.06
N GLY A 22 -5.67 -1.85 -5.60
CA GLY A 22 -5.71 -1.41 -4.21
C GLY A 22 -4.57 -1.98 -3.36
N LEU A 23 -4.34 -1.33 -2.22
CA LEU A 23 -3.21 -1.58 -1.32
C LEU A 23 -3.09 -3.05 -0.88
N GLN A 24 -4.20 -3.74 -0.58
CA GLN A 24 -4.17 -5.13 -0.11
C GLN A 24 -3.65 -6.11 -1.16
N ARG A 25 -4.06 -5.93 -2.44
CA ARG A 25 -3.60 -6.78 -3.53
C ARG A 25 -2.15 -6.46 -3.89
N ALA A 26 -1.76 -5.19 -3.87
CA ALA A 26 -0.39 -4.78 -4.08
C ALA A 26 0.56 -5.36 -3.01
N TYR A 27 0.15 -5.36 -1.74
CA TYR A 27 0.90 -5.98 -0.64
C TYR A 27 1.12 -7.48 -0.87
N HIS A 28 0.06 -8.20 -1.22
CA HIS A 28 0.15 -9.63 -1.47
C HIS A 28 1.06 -9.96 -2.66
N ALA A 29 0.97 -9.17 -3.73
CA ALA A 29 1.86 -9.30 -4.88
C ALA A 29 3.32 -9.01 -4.51
N ALA A 30 3.59 -7.93 -3.76
CA ALA A 30 4.94 -7.59 -3.29
C ALA A 30 5.55 -8.74 -2.46
N LYS A 31 4.77 -9.38 -1.59
CA LYS A 31 5.19 -10.58 -0.85
C LYS A 31 5.49 -11.77 -1.77
N GLN A 32 4.65 -12.02 -2.78
CA GLN A 32 4.87 -13.11 -3.73
C GLN A 32 6.13 -12.91 -4.59
N TYR A 33 6.45 -11.66 -4.95
CA TYR A 33 7.66 -11.32 -5.70
C TYR A 33 8.93 -11.22 -4.84
N GLY A 34 8.81 -11.32 -3.50
CA GLY A 34 9.94 -11.17 -2.58
C GLY A 34 10.45 -9.72 -2.47
N TRP A 35 9.58 -8.73 -2.71
CA TRP A 35 9.90 -7.31 -2.54
C TRP A 35 9.61 -6.87 -1.11
N THR A 36 10.44 -7.32 -0.17
CA THR A 36 10.22 -7.13 1.27
C THR A 36 10.13 -5.65 1.66
N ASP A 37 11.01 -4.83 1.09
CA ASP A 37 11.05 -3.38 1.29
C ASP A 37 9.76 -2.68 0.84
N ILE A 38 9.24 -3.06 -0.33
CA ILE A 38 8.00 -2.51 -0.87
C ILE A 38 6.80 -3.04 -0.07
N ALA A 39 6.81 -4.30 0.36
CA ALA A 39 5.74 -4.88 1.15
C ALA A 39 5.60 -4.15 2.51
N GLU A 40 6.71 -3.83 3.18
CA GLU A 40 6.72 -3.04 4.41
C GLU A 40 6.18 -1.62 4.19
N GLU A 41 6.58 -0.95 3.10
CA GLU A 41 6.03 0.38 2.74
C GLU A 41 4.50 0.31 2.55
N ILE A 42 4.00 -0.68 1.80
CA ILE A 42 2.56 -0.84 1.54
C ILE A 42 1.79 -1.20 2.82
N GLU A 43 2.33 -2.05 3.68
CA GLU A 43 1.72 -2.44 4.95
C GLU A 43 1.53 -1.23 5.87
N SER A 44 2.54 -0.38 5.98
CA SER A 44 2.43 0.89 6.73
C SER A 44 1.31 1.78 6.16
N GLU A 45 1.16 1.83 4.84
CA GLU A 45 0.11 2.61 4.20
C GLU A 45 -1.30 2.03 4.43
N ILE A 46 -1.42 0.70 4.50
CA ILE A 46 -2.66 0.02 4.91
C ILE A 46 -3.02 0.37 6.35
N GLU A 47 -2.06 0.37 7.27
CA GLU A 47 -2.28 0.71 8.68
C GLU A 47 -2.69 2.17 8.88
N LYS A 48 -2.04 3.09 8.15
CA LYS A 48 -2.45 4.50 8.11
C LYS A 48 -3.87 4.63 7.58
N SER A 49 -4.17 4.02 6.43
CA SER A 49 -5.50 4.07 5.81
C SER A 49 -6.60 3.54 6.75
N ARG A 50 -6.32 2.47 7.51
CA ARG A 50 -7.23 1.95 8.56
C ARG A 50 -7.44 2.94 9.69
N SER A 51 -6.40 3.65 10.10
CA SER A 51 -6.46 4.66 11.16
C SER A 51 -7.24 5.91 10.74
N TYR A 52 -7.12 6.32 9.47
CA TYR A 52 -7.86 7.46 8.91
C TYR A 52 -9.30 7.12 8.52
N GLY A 53 -9.60 5.87 8.15
CA GLY A 53 -10.95 5.40 7.83
C GLY A 53 -11.91 5.34 9.02
N ARG A 54 -11.40 5.38 10.26
CA ARG A 54 -12.21 5.31 11.50
C ARG A 54 -12.77 6.66 12.01
N ARG A 55 -12.79 7.71 11.18
CA ARG A 55 -13.29 9.05 11.57
C ARG A 55 -14.54 9.53 10.81
N ARG A 56 -15.29 8.64 10.17
CA ARG A 56 -16.52 9.01 9.44
C ARG A 56 -17.63 7.97 9.64
N THR A 57 -18.28 7.97 10.80
CA THR A 57 -19.70 7.62 10.98
C THR A 57 -20.08 7.68 12.47
N ASP A 58 -20.05 8.87 13.06
CA ASP A 58 -20.96 9.16 14.16
C ASP A 58 -21.55 10.54 13.89
N PRO A 59 -22.83 10.67 13.49
CA PRO A 59 -23.49 11.96 13.53
C PRO A 59 -23.53 12.42 14.99
N PRO A 60 -23.34 13.72 15.28
CA PRO A 60 -23.56 14.22 16.62
C PRO A 60 -25.03 13.96 16.99
N VAL A 61 -25.27 13.07 17.95
CA VAL A 61 -26.58 12.89 18.57
C VAL A 61 -26.90 14.21 19.29
N GLN A 62 -27.73 15.04 18.67
CA GLN A 62 -28.44 16.11 19.34
C GLN A 62 -29.83 15.58 19.69
N HIS A 63 -30.11 15.36 20.97
CA HIS A 63 -31.42 15.58 21.61
C HIS A 63 -31.27 15.47 23.14
#